data_AF-A0A2A7WP88-F1
#
_entry.id   AF-A0A2A7WP88-F1
#
_cell.length_a   1.000
_cell.length_b   1.000
_cell.length_c   1.000
_cell.angle_alpha   90.00
_cell.angle_beta   90.00
_cell.angle_gamma   90.00
#
_symmetry.space_group_name_H-M   'P 1'
#
loop_
_entity.id
_entity.type
_entity.pdbx_description
1 polymer ?
#
loop_
_entity_poly.entity_id
_entity_poly.type
_entity_poly.pdbx_seq_one_letter_code
_entity_poly.pdbx_strand_id
1 'polypeptide(L)'
;MLISNDEKGFTLTEILASVVILFLVLITFFAIFTQSSLFTHKNDESITADSLVEQVSQVIRSGDLQSIQPLDTRSKSLLGVDNSLHFLNNAKFSLQLIPIDQAGSQSLQTVKINILDQQQQVIATSYCYLDQTR
;
A
#
# COMPACT_ATOMS: atom_id res chain seq x y z
N MET A 1 -49.56 -38.51 -40.17
CA MET A 1 -48.74 -37.81 -39.16
C MET A 1 -47.30 -38.28 -39.36
N LEU A 2 -46.47 -37.49 -40.04
CA LEU A 2 -45.06 -37.81 -40.25
C LEU A 2 -44.24 -36.84 -39.39
N ILE A 3 -43.62 -37.38 -38.34
CA ILE A 3 -42.59 -36.69 -37.57
C ILE A 3 -41.28 -36.90 -38.35
N SER A 4 -40.79 -35.83 -38.99
CA SER A 4 -39.45 -35.79 -39.57
C SER A 4 -38.48 -35.38 -38.46
N ASN A 5 -37.78 -36.35 -37.88
CA ASN A 5 -36.66 -36.08 -36.98
C ASN A 5 -35.43 -35.66 -37.82
N ASP A 6 -35.30 -34.37 -38.09
CA ASP A 6 -34.09 -33.78 -38.67
C ASP A 6 -33.09 -33.49 -37.53
N GLU A 7 -32.54 -34.55 -36.92
CA GLU A 7 -31.49 -34.42 -35.91
C GLU A 7 -30.15 -34.11 -36.59
N LYS A 8 -29.93 -32.84 -36.91
CA LYS A 8 -28.62 -32.33 -37.31
C LYS A 8 -27.70 -32.30 -36.09
N GLY A 9 -26.87 -33.33 -35.96
CA GLY A 9 -25.80 -33.36 -34.95
C GLY A 9 -24.75 -32.27 -35.19
N PHE A 10 -23.98 -31.94 -34.15
CA PHE A 10 -22.88 -30.99 -34.26
C PHE A 10 -21.76 -31.52 -35.17
N THR A 11 -21.27 -30.68 -36.05
CA THR A 11 -20.07 -30.98 -36.85
C THR A 11 -18.81 -30.83 -36.00
N LEU A 12 -17.75 -31.57 -36.35
CA LEU A 12 -16.45 -31.47 -35.68
C LEU A 12 -15.89 -30.03 -35.69
N THR A 13 -16.16 -29.28 -36.77
CA THR A 13 -15.74 -27.89 -36.91
C THR A 13 -16.46 -26.95 -35.95
N GLU A 14 -17.74 -27.19 -35.67
CA GLU A 14 -18.51 -26.38 -34.70
C GLU A 14 -18.09 -26.66 -33.26
N ILE A 15 -17.78 -27.93 -32.94
CA ILE A 15 -17.24 -28.31 -31.63
C ILE A 15 -15.87 -27.66 -31.43
N LEU A 16 -15.00 -27.72 -32.44
CA LEU A 16 -13.68 -27.09 -32.39
C LEU A 16 -13.79 -25.57 -32.20
N ALA A 17 -14.66 -24.90 -32.95
CA ALA A 17 -14.88 -23.46 -32.82
C ALA A 17 -15.38 -23.08 -31.41
N SER A 18 -16.31 -23.87 -30.85
CA SER A 18 -16.84 -23.64 -29.51
C SER A 18 -15.77 -23.80 -28.42
N VAL A 19 -14.91 -24.81 -28.56
CA VAL A 19 -13.77 -25.04 -27.64
C VAL A 19 -12.75 -23.91 -27.74
N VAL A 20 -12.43 -23.44 -28.94
CA VAL A 20 -11.51 -22.31 -29.15
C VAL A 20 -12.06 -21.03 -28.52
N ILE A 21 -13.35 -20.74 -28.72
CA ILE A 21 -14.00 -19.58 -28.10
C ILE A 21 -13.99 -19.69 -26.57
N LEU A 22 -14.25 -20.89 -26.03
CA LEU A 22 -14.17 -21.13 -24.59
C LEU A 22 -12.75 -20.87 -24.04
N PHE A 23 -11.71 -21.29 -24.75
CA PHE A 23 -10.33 -21.02 -24.34
C PHE A 23 -9.99 -19.52 -24.36
N LEU A 24 -10.44 -18.77 -25.38
CA LEU A 24 -10.23 -17.33 -25.43
C LEU A 24 -10.86 -16.61 -24.24
N VAL A 25 -12.07 -17.02 -23.88
CA VAL A 25 -12.78 -16.53 -22.70
C VAL A 25 -11.98 -16.85 -21.43
N LEU A 26 -11.56 -18.11 -21.24
CA LEU A 26 -10.79 -18.54 -20.07
C LEU A 26 -9.47 -17.78 -19.92
N ILE A 27 -8.71 -17.60 -21.00
CA ILE A 27 -7.43 -16.86 -20.98
C ILE A 27 -7.65 -15.41 -20.51
N THR A 28 -8.72 -14.78 -21.02
CA THR A 28 -9.05 -13.40 -20.65
C THR A 28 -9.42 -13.30 -19.17
N PHE A 29 -10.23 -14.24 -18.66
CA PHE A 29 -10.58 -14.30 -17.25
C PHE A 29 -9.36 -14.54 -16.35
N PHE A 30 -8.44 -15.44 -16.72
CA PHE A 30 -7.22 -15.68 -15.94
C PHE A 30 -6.29 -14.46 -15.91
N ALA A 31 -6.17 -13.74 -17.02
CA ALA A 31 -5.37 -12.53 -17.10
C ALA A 31 -5.90 -11.44 -16.16
N ILE A 32 -7.22 -11.22 -16.13
CA ILE A 32 -7.85 -10.24 -15.25
C ILE A 32 -7.73 -10.67 -13.79
N PHE A 33 -7.95 -11.95 -13.48
CA PHE A 33 -7.89 -12.47 -12.12
C PHE A 33 -6.51 -12.29 -11.48
N THR A 34 -5.45 -12.64 -12.22
CA THR A 34 -4.06 -12.50 -11.74
C THR A 34 -3.72 -11.04 -11.47
N GLN A 35 -4.12 -10.14 -12.38
CA GLN A 35 -3.91 -8.71 -12.19
C GLN A 35 -4.72 -8.13 -11.03
N SER A 36 -5.96 -8.60 -10.84
CA SER A 36 -6.81 -8.18 -9.72
C SER A 36 -6.18 -8.55 -8.38
N SER A 37 -5.67 -9.77 -8.23
CA SER A 37 -5.01 -10.19 -6.97
C SER A 37 -3.79 -9.35 -6.65
N LEU A 38 -2.96 -9.04 -7.66
CA LEU A 38 -1.79 -8.19 -7.47
C LEU A 38 -2.18 -6.75 -7.09
N PHE A 39 -3.23 -6.23 -7.74
CA PHE A 39 -3.75 -4.90 -7.44
C PHE A 39 -4.32 -4.81 -6.02
N THR A 40 -5.10 -5.80 -5.58
CA THR A 40 -5.62 -5.86 -4.21
C THR A 40 -4.48 -5.85 -3.18
N HIS A 41 -3.43 -6.65 -3.39
CA HIS A 41 -2.29 -6.67 -2.49
C HIS A 41 -1.60 -5.30 -2.38
N LYS A 42 -1.35 -4.64 -3.52
CA LYS A 42 -0.76 -3.29 -3.53
C LYS A 42 -1.66 -2.25 -2.87
N ASN A 43 -2.96 -2.36 -3.07
CA ASN A 43 -3.93 -1.47 -2.45
C ASN A 43 -3.96 -1.63 -0.93
N ASP A 44 -3.95 -2.87 -0.42
CA ASP A 44 -3.88 -3.16 1.01
C ASP A 44 -2.58 -2.61 1.63
N GLU A 45 -1.47 -2.67 0.89
CA GLU A 45 -0.20 -2.06 1.28
C GLU A 45 -0.27 -0.54 1.37
N SER A 46 -0.88 0.11 0.38
CA SER A 46 -1.09 1.56 0.37
C SER A 46 -1.94 2.00 1.56
N ILE A 47 -3.08 1.35 1.79
CA ILE A 47 -3.98 1.65 2.92
C ILE A 47 -3.26 1.47 4.25
N THR A 48 -2.47 0.40 4.39
CA THR A 48 -1.69 0.17 5.61
C THR A 48 -0.64 1.26 5.80
N ALA A 49 0.09 1.63 4.75
CA ALA A 49 1.09 2.69 4.81
C ALA A 49 0.48 4.05 5.17
N ASP A 50 -0.69 4.39 4.61
CA ASP A 50 -1.42 5.61 4.96
C ASP A 50 -1.85 5.62 6.43
N SER A 51 -2.35 4.48 6.94
CA SER A 51 -2.69 4.34 8.37
C SER A 51 -1.46 4.52 9.27
N LEU A 52 -0.28 4.03 8.86
CA LEU A 52 0.96 4.24 9.60
C LEU A 52 1.40 5.70 9.58
N VAL A 53 1.27 6.38 8.43
CA VAL A 53 1.51 7.83 8.33
C VAL A 53 0.62 8.62 9.28
N GLU A 54 -0.66 8.28 9.36
CA GLU A 54 -1.60 8.95 10.27
C GLU A 54 -1.23 8.75 11.73
N GLN A 55 -0.89 7.51 12.11
CA GLN A 55 -0.42 7.20 13.47
C GLN A 55 0.82 8.02 13.84
N VAL A 56 1.81 8.06 12.97
CA VAL A 56 3.03 8.87 13.19
C VAL A 56 2.70 10.35 13.27
N SER A 57 1.85 10.85 12.38
CA SER A 57 1.41 12.26 12.36
C SER A 57 0.70 12.64 13.66
N GLN A 58 -0.11 11.74 14.21
CA GLN A 58 -0.81 11.95 15.47
C GLN A 58 0.16 12.06 16.65
N VAL A 59 1.17 11.19 16.71
CA VAL A 59 2.21 11.22 17.76
C VAL A 59 3.07 12.49 17.67
N ILE A 60 3.34 12.98 16.45
CA ILE A 60 4.04 14.27 16.29
C ILE A 60 3.15 15.42 16.77
N ARG A 61 1.86 15.42 16.40
CA ARG A 61 0.92 16.48 16.78
C ARG A 61 0.59 16.51 18.27
N SER A 62 0.65 15.38 18.96
CA SER A 62 0.45 15.33 20.41
C SER A 62 1.61 15.96 21.20
N GLY A 63 2.73 16.28 20.54
CA GLY A 63 3.93 16.82 21.19
C GLY A 63 4.67 15.77 22.02
N ASP A 64 4.39 14.48 21.80
CA ASP A 64 5.06 13.40 22.51
C ASP A 64 6.47 13.12 21.96
N LEU A 65 6.77 13.61 20.74
CA LEU A 65 8.11 13.54 20.16
C LEU A 65 8.96 14.74 20.59
N GLN A 66 10.08 14.45 21.24
CA GLN A 66 11.07 15.45 21.67
C GLN A 66 12.07 15.81 20.56
N SER A 67 12.30 14.89 19.61
CA SER A 67 13.23 15.08 18.49
C SER A 67 12.81 14.24 17.28
N ILE A 68 13.07 14.77 16.09
CA ILE A 68 12.80 14.11 14.81
C ILE A 68 14.00 13.27 14.35
N GLN A 69 15.22 13.61 14.81
CA GLN A 69 16.42 12.82 14.56
C GLN A 69 17.55 13.21 15.54
N PRO A 70 18.25 12.25 16.17
CA PRO A 70 17.87 10.84 16.30
C PRO A 70 16.61 10.69 17.16
N LEU A 71 15.78 9.68 16.85
CA LEU A 71 14.66 9.30 17.71
C LEU A 71 15.20 8.60 18.96
N ASP A 72 14.74 9.03 20.12
CA ASP A 72 15.02 8.38 21.39
C ASP A 72 14.20 7.08 21.55
N THR A 73 14.55 6.27 22.54
CA THR A 73 13.88 4.98 22.80
C THR A 73 12.39 5.14 23.09
N ARG A 74 11.99 6.25 23.72
CA ARG A 74 10.57 6.53 24.00
C ARG A 74 9.81 6.84 22.71
N SER A 75 10.33 7.73 21.85
CA SER A 75 9.73 8.04 20.54
C SER A 75 9.59 6.79 19.68
N LYS A 76 10.62 5.94 19.66
CA LYS A 76 10.56 4.65 18.95
C LYS A 76 9.45 3.75 19.46
N SER A 77 9.33 3.60 20.78
CA SER A 77 8.27 2.80 21.40
C SER A 77 6.87 3.36 21.14
N LEU A 78 6.70 4.69 21.15
CA LEU A 78 5.41 5.36 20.89
C LEU A 78 4.97 5.19 19.43
N LEU A 79 5.92 5.26 18.50
CA LEU A 79 5.68 5.04 17.07
C LEU A 79 5.60 3.56 16.70
N GLY A 80 5.87 2.66 17.65
CA GLY A 80 5.90 1.22 17.41
C GLY A 80 6.97 0.81 16.40
N VAL A 81 8.12 1.47 16.42
CA VAL A 81 9.27 1.17 15.54
C VAL A 81 10.46 0.59 16.31
N ASP A 82 11.26 -0.22 15.63
CA ASP A 82 12.49 -0.77 16.16
C ASP A 82 13.68 0.21 16.07
N ASN A 83 14.89 -0.27 16.35
CA ASN A 83 16.10 0.55 16.28
C ASN A 83 16.52 0.96 14.87
N SER A 84 16.07 0.21 13.86
CA SER A 84 16.30 0.43 12.44
C SER A 84 15.14 1.20 11.79
N LEU A 85 14.17 1.67 12.59
CA LEU A 85 12.97 2.39 12.16
C LEU A 85 11.96 1.52 11.38
N HIS A 86 12.00 0.20 11.52
CA HIS A 86 10.96 -0.69 11.02
C HIS A 86 9.78 -0.77 11.99
N PHE A 87 8.55 -0.79 11.47
CA PHE A 87 7.37 -0.95 12.31
C PHE A 87 7.29 -2.36 12.88
N LEU A 88 7.11 -2.50 14.20
CA LEU A 88 7.05 -3.78 14.89
C LEU A 88 5.90 -4.66 14.38
N ASN A 89 4.73 -4.05 14.16
CA ASN A 89 3.54 -4.75 13.67
C ASN A 89 3.50 -4.90 12.14
N ASN A 90 4.36 -4.18 11.43
CA ASN A 90 4.43 -4.23 9.97
C ASN A 90 5.88 -4.09 9.51
N ALA A 91 6.71 -5.10 9.80
CA ALA A 91 8.16 -5.06 9.57
C ALA A 91 8.57 -4.84 8.10
N LYS A 92 7.63 -5.03 7.16
CA LYS A 92 7.81 -4.69 5.74
C LYS A 92 7.89 -3.19 5.47
N PHE A 93 7.44 -2.35 6.40
CA PHE A 93 7.51 -0.90 6.29
C PHE A 93 8.58 -0.33 7.21
N SER A 94 9.16 0.78 6.76
CA SER A 94 10.12 1.57 7.52
C SER A 94 9.70 3.04 7.55
N LEU A 95 10.06 3.72 8.63
CA LEU A 95 9.77 5.13 8.86
C LEU A 95 11.00 5.98 8.50
N GLN A 96 10.77 7.05 7.75
CA GLN A 96 11.75 8.11 7.54
C GLN A 96 11.11 9.46 7.82
N LEU A 97 11.70 10.19 8.76
CA LEU A 97 11.32 11.57 9.06
C LEU A 97 12.38 12.51 8.49
N ILE A 98 11.96 13.52 7.72
CA ILE A 98 12.87 14.49 7.12
C ILE A 98 12.42 15.90 7.56
N PRO A 99 13.21 16.62 8.36
CA PRO A 99 12.93 18.02 8.64
C PRO A 99 13.15 18.85 7.36
N ILE A 100 12.17 19.65 6.99
CA ILE A 100 12.20 20.45 5.75
C ILE A 100 12.79 21.84 6.03
N ASP A 101 12.50 22.41 7.20
CA ASP A 101 12.91 23.77 7.54
C ASP A 101 14.23 23.77 8.32
N GLN A 102 15.17 24.61 7.88
CA GLN A 102 16.39 24.95 8.60
C GLN A 102 16.31 26.40 9.09
N ALA A 103 16.48 26.58 10.40
CA ALA A 103 16.92 27.82 11.06
C ALA A 103 16.30 29.14 10.52
N GLY A 104 15.08 29.49 10.92
CA GLY A 104 14.54 30.80 10.57
C GLY A 104 13.25 31.27 11.23
N SER A 105 12.38 30.36 11.70
CA SER A 105 11.12 30.76 12.36
C SER A 105 10.97 30.00 13.68
N GLN A 106 11.07 30.73 14.80
CA GLN A 106 11.35 30.21 16.14
C GLN A 106 10.17 29.48 16.83
N SER A 107 9.21 28.92 16.09
CA SER A 107 8.08 28.22 16.71
C SER A 107 7.59 26.96 16.01
N LEU A 108 7.79 26.79 14.69
CA LEU A 108 7.22 25.66 13.95
C LEU A 108 8.24 25.07 12.97
N GLN A 109 8.47 23.77 13.09
CA GLN A 109 9.31 22.99 12.18
C GLN A 109 8.46 22.05 11.34
N THR A 110 8.51 22.16 10.01
CA THR A 110 7.83 21.21 9.14
C THR A 110 8.62 19.91 9.01
N VAL A 111 7.95 18.78 9.19
CA VAL A 111 8.51 17.44 9.11
C VAL A 111 7.78 16.65 8.05
N LYS A 112 8.53 16.16 7.07
CA LYS A 112 8.05 15.16 6.09
C LYS A 112 8.10 13.78 6.73
N ILE A 113 6.98 13.06 6.67
CA ILE A 113 6.87 11.67 7.10
C ILE A 113 6.80 10.83 5.84
N ASN A 114 7.75 9.92 5.63
CA ASN A 114 7.71 8.91 4.58
C ASN A 114 7.58 7.53 5.22
N ILE A 115 6.73 6.70 4.63
CA ILE A 115 6.68 5.26 4.88
C ILE A 115 7.25 4.57 3.65
N LEU A 116 8.30 3.78 3.85
CA LEU A 116 8.99 3.07 2.78
C LEU A 116 8.76 1.56 2.89
N ASP A 117 8.74 0.87 1.76
CA ASP A 117 8.78 -0.59 1.71
C ASP A 117 10.19 -1.16 1.94
N GLN A 118 10.29 -2.49 1.81
CA GLN A 118 11.56 -3.22 1.90
C GLN A 118 12.56 -2.85 0.79
N GLN A 119 12.07 -2.35 -0.34
CA GLN A 119 12.85 -1.88 -1.47
C GLN A 119 13.21 -0.39 -1.36
N GLN A 120 12.93 0.24 -0.20
CA GLN A 120 13.17 1.66 0.04
C GLN A 120 12.40 2.58 -0.92
N GLN A 121 11.28 2.11 -1.47
CA GLN A 121 10.35 2.94 -2.24
C GLN A 121 9.34 3.59 -1.29
N VAL A 122 9.08 4.88 -1.50
CA VAL A 122 8.08 5.61 -0.72
C VAL A 122 6.70 5.18 -1.16
N ILE A 123 5.93 4.60 -0.23
CA ILE A 123 4.54 4.18 -0.48
C ILE A 123 3.57 5.27 -0.03
N ALA A 124 3.83 5.90 1.12
CA ALA A 124 2.97 6.94 1.68
C ALA A 124 3.80 8.13 2.18
N THR A 125 3.24 9.33 2.09
CA THR A 125 3.88 10.58 2.50
C THR A 125 2.87 11.52 3.15
N SER A 126 3.28 12.15 4.25
CA SER A 126 2.54 13.28 4.84
C SER A 126 3.49 14.35 5.36
N TYR A 127 2.91 15.50 5.69
CA TYR A 127 3.58 16.67 6.22
C TYR A 127 2.91 17.06 7.53
N CYS A 128 3.73 17.26 8.56
CA CYS A 128 3.25 17.70 9.86
C CYS A 128 4.13 18.84 10.38
N TYR A 129 3.59 19.60 11.31
CA TYR A 129 4.31 20.67 11.99
C TYR A 129 4.61 20.23 13.41
N LEU A 130 5.87 20.41 13.81
CA LEU A 130 6.32 20.25 15.18
C LEU A 130 6.44 21.63 15.82
N ASP A 131 5.72 21.86 16.91
CA ASP A 131 5.82 23.08 17.71
C ASP A 131 6.96 22.92 18.73
N GLN A 132 7.88 23.89 18.76
CA GLN A 132 9.05 23.89 19.66
C GLN A 132 8.84 24.71 20.96
N THR A 133 7.60 25.14 21.28
CA THR A 133 7.34 26.05 22.42
C THR A 133 7.28 25.41 23.82
N ARG A 134 7.95 24.29 24.10
CA ARG A 134 7.90 23.65 25.43
C ARG A 134 9.24 23.27 26.03
#